data_AF-E1ZZC2-F1
#
_entry.id   AF-E1ZZC2-F1
#
_cell.length_a   1.000
_cell.length_b   1.000
_cell.length_c   1.000
_cell.angle_alpha   90.00
_cell.angle_beta   90.00
_cell.angle_gamma   90.00
#
_symmetry.space_group_name_H-M   'P 1'
#
loop_
_entity.id
_entity.type
_entity.pdbx_description
1 polymer ?
#
loop_
_entity_poly.entity_id
_entity_poly.type
_entity_poly.pdbx_seq_one_letter_code
_entity_poly.pdbx_strand_id
1 'polypeptide(L)' 'MTTSKQKFVPKLLNFDQKQRRVDIAQELLNAINDDPDLLKRVITGDESWV' A
#
# COMPACT_ATOMS: atom_id res chain seq x y z
N MET A 1 1.87 -19.82 -1.65
CA MET A 1 1.58 -18.37 -1.78
C MET A 1 2.15 -17.69 -0.54
N THR A 2 2.63 -16.45 -0.62
CA THR A 2 3.10 -15.69 0.55
C THR A 2 1.99 -14.74 1.02
N THR A 3 1.37 -15.05 2.15
CA THR A 3 0.23 -14.31 2.69
C THR A 3 0.67 -13.14 3.56
N SER A 4 0.33 -11.91 3.14
CA SER A 4 -0.10 -10.88 4.11
C SER A 4 -1.31 -11.45 4.84
N LYS A 5 -1.20 -11.68 6.16
CA LYS A 5 -1.79 -12.87 6.82
C LYS A 5 -3.29 -13.13 6.61
N GLN A 6 -4.12 -12.12 6.35
CA GLN A 6 -5.58 -12.30 6.20
C GLN A 6 -6.12 -11.97 4.79
N LYS A 7 -5.29 -11.43 3.87
CA LYS A 7 -5.72 -10.91 2.55
C LYS A 7 -5.13 -11.74 1.39
N PHE A 8 -6.00 -12.26 0.53
CA PHE A 8 -5.64 -13.04 -0.66
C PHE A 8 -5.08 -12.17 -1.80
N VAL A 9 -3.79 -11.85 -1.73
CA VAL A 9 -3.08 -11.14 -2.82
C VAL A 9 -2.69 -12.14 -3.93
N PRO A 10 -3.00 -11.86 -5.22
CA PRO A 10 -2.55 -12.69 -6.33
C PRO A 10 -1.02 -12.82 -6.41
N LYS A 11 -0.51 -14.04 -6.63
CA LYS A 11 0.94 -14.30 -6.81
C LYS A 11 1.52 -13.55 -8.02
N LEU A 12 0.73 -13.39 -9.07
CA LEU A 12 1.04 -12.59 -10.24
C LEU A 12 0.00 -11.47 -10.33
N LEU A 13 0.47 -10.24 -10.46
CA LEU A 13 -0.36 -9.08 -10.71
C LEU A 13 -0.56 -8.91 -12.23
N ASN A 14 -1.77 -8.58 -12.66
CA ASN A 14 -2.03 -8.15 -14.04
C ASN A 14 -1.42 -6.74 -14.29
N PHE A 15 -1.58 -6.20 -15.50
CA PHE A 15 -1.03 -4.89 -15.85
C PHE A 15 -1.63 -3.77 -14.97
N ASP A 16 -2.96 -3.71 -14.88
CA ASP A 16 -3.68 -2.65 -14.17
C ASP A 16 -3.39 -2.64 -12.66
N GLN A 17 -3.25 -3.84 -12.06
CA GLN A 17 -2.85 -4.01 -10.66
C GLN A 17 -1.41 -3.58 -10.37
N LYS A 18 -0.53 -3.56 -11.38
CA LYS A 18 0.81 -2.97 -11.27
C LYS A 18 0.75 -1.47 -11.44
N GLN A 19 0.10 -0.99 -12.50
CA GLN A 19 -0.03 0.43 -12.81
C GLN A 19 -0.67 1.17 -11.63
N ARG A 20 -1.81 0.70 -11.12
CA ARG A 20 -2.50 1.33 -9.97
C ARG A 20 -1.67 1.37 -8.69
N ARG A 21 -0.70 0.45 -8.51
CA ARG A 21 0.26 0.50 -7.39
C ARG A 21 1.34 1.57 -7.60
N VAL A 22 1.79 1.78 -8.84
CA VAL A 22 2.70 2.88 -9.19
C VAL A 22 1.99 4.22 -9.03
N ASP A 23 0.76 4.34 -9.54
CA ASP A 23 -0.02 5.58 -9.47
C ASP A 23 -0.23 6.05 -8.02
N ILE A 24 -0.71 5.15 -7.14
CA ILE A 24 -0.90 5.44 -5.71
C ILE A 24 0.45 5.72 -5.02
N ALA A 25 1.51 4.99 -5.36
CA ALA A 25 2.82 5.23 -4.75
C ALA A 25 3.39 6.61 -5.13
N GLN A 26 3.17 7.07 -6.36
CA GLN A 26 3.59 8.40 -6.80
C GLN A 26 2.73 9.51 -6.18
N GLU A 27 1.41 9.30 -6.06
CA GLU A 27 0.49 10.21 -5.36
C GLU A 27 0.91 10.41 -3.89
N LEU A 28 1.16 9.30 -3.17
CA LEU A 28 1.62 9.34 -1.78
C LEU A 28 3.02 9.94 -1.63
N LEU A 29 3.94 9.66 -2.57
CA LEU A 29 5.28 10.26 -2.57
C LEU A 29 5.21 11.79 -2.74
N ASN A 30 4.36 12.28 -3.63
CA ASN A 30 4.14 13.71 -3.80
C ASN A 30 3.58 14.33 -2.51
N ALA A 31 2.55 13.72 -1.91
CA ALA A 31 1.96 14.20 -0.67
C ALA A 31 2.95 14.24 0.53
N ILE A 32 3.94 13.34 0.57
CA ILE A 32 5.01 13.32 1.58
C ILE A 32 6.07 14.41 1.31
N ASN A 33 6.30 14.78 0.04
CA ASN A 33 7.16 15.90 -0.31
C ASN A 33 6.51 17.25 0.01
N ASP A 34 5.18 17.35 -0.16
CA ASP A 34 4.39 18.55 0.13
C ASP A 34 4.15 18.75 1.64
N ASP A 35 3.95 17.66 2.40
CA ASP A 35 3.91 17.63 3.87
C ASP A 35 4.88 16.58 4.45
N PRO A 36 6.12 16.97 4.81
CA PRO A 36 7.10 16.08 5.43
C PRO A 36 6.66 15.49 6.79
N ASP A 37 5.67 16.10 7.45
CA ASP A 37 5.13 15.64 8.73
C ASP A 37 3.92 14.71 8.58
N LEU A 38 3.44 14.46 7.35
CA LEU A 38 2.31 13.59 7.03
C LEU A 38 2.43 12.21 7.69
N LEU A 39 3.61 11.59 7.62
CA LEU A 39 3.86 10.26 8.18
C LEU A 39 3.75 10.20 9.71
N LYS A 40 3.94 11.32 10.43
CA LYS A 40 3.71 11.39 11.89
C LYS A 40 2.23 11.29 12.26
N ARG A 41 1.34 11.50 11.29
CA ARG A 41 -0.13 11.53 11.44
C ARG A 41 -0.80 10.24 10.93
N VAL A 42 -0.03 9.28 10.40
CA VAL A 42 -0.55 8.02 9.87
C VAL A 42 -0.80 7.03 11.01
N ILE A 43 -2.05 6.63 11.19
CA ILE A 43 -2.46 5.50 12.04
C ILE A 43 -2.74 4.31 11.10
N THR A 44 -2.20 3.14 11.41
CA THR A 44 -2.31 1.94 10.57
C THR A 44 -2.54 0.67 11.40
N GLY A 45 -3.21 -0.30 10.81
CA GLY A 45 -3.51 -1.61 11.40
C GLY A 45 -3.99 -2.60 10.34
N ASP A 46 -3.78 -3.89 10.59
CA ASP A 46 -4.26 -5.00 9.75
C ASP A 46 -4.69 -6.16 10.66
N GLU A 47 -5.79 -6.82 10.32
CA GLU A 47 -6.38 -7.86 11.15
C GLU A 47 -5.65 -9.19 10.93
N SER A 48 -4.87 -9.66 11.90
CA SER A 48 -4.33 -11.04 11.87
C SER A 48 -5.33 -12.01 12.49
N TRP A 49 -5.49 -13.14 11.83
CA TRP A 49 -6.13 -14.32 12.39
C TRP A 49 -5.22 -14.91 13.50
N VAL A 50 -5.82 -15.61 14.46
CA VAL A 50 -5.20 -16.21 15.66
C VAL A 50 -5.52 -17.69 15.71
#